data_AF-A0A151NF42-F1
#
_entry.id   AF-A0A151NF42-F1
#
_cell.length_a   1.000
_cell.length_b   1.000
_cell.length_c   1.000
_cell.angle_alpha   90.00
_cell.angle_beta   90.00
_cell.angle_gamma   90.00
#
_symmetry.space_group_name_H-M   'P 1'
#
loop_
_entity.id
_entity.type
_entity.pdbx_description
1 polymer ?
#
loop_
_entity_poly.entity_id
_entity_poly.type
_entity_poly.pdbx_seq_one_letter_code
_entity_poly.pdbx_strand_id
1 'polypeptide(L)'
;MEQRAKAAASIGLLAYTGEPNAGTYASEYIQDLYDILLLPDISAKVKILVLQGLAGICYINYNNQNKAKDLNLTDAVLACLEDDKVSSSDKPEGILVKSWTCYFLTVMCYNNIPYIKILHEKGGEMLENKLELLASLDWSSWPCNYAELLSSLLGFQKSQNTSNT
;
A
#
# COMPACT_ATOMS: atom_id res chain seq x y z
N MET A 1 -15.17 13.41 8.17
CA MET A 1 -14.20 12.36 7.79
C MET A 1 -12.76 12.89 7.68
N GLU A 2 -12.49 13.95 6.91
CA GLU A 2 -11.11 14.44 6.69
C GLU A 2 -10.27 14.69 7.95
N GLN A 3 -10.83 15.24 9.02
CA GLN A 3 -10.06 15.48 10.25
C GLN A 3 -9.58 14.20 10.92
N ARG A 4 -10.39 13.13 10.89
CA ARG A 4 -9.99 11.81 11.38
C ARG A 4 -8.88 11.22 10.51
N ALA A 5 -8.96 11.40 9.19
CA ALA A 5 -7.91 10.96 8.27
C ALA A 5 -6.60 11.75 8.45
N LYS A 6 -6.67 13.07 8.72
CA LYS A 6 -5.49 13.87 9.07
C LYS A 6 -4.84 13.38 10.35
N ALA A 7 -5.63 13.09 11.38
CA ALA A 7 -5.12 12.52 12.62
C ALA A 7 -4.45 11.15 12.38
N ALA A 8 -5.05 10.29 11.54
CA ALA A 8 -4.45 9.02 11.13
C ALA A 8 -3.07 9.20 10.48
N ALA A 9 -2.93 10.14 9.54
CA ALA A 9 -1.65 10.46 8.92
C ALA A 9 -0.63 10.99 9.95
N SER A 10 -1.05 11.84 10.89
CA SER A 10 -0.17 12.34 11.96
C SER A 10 0.31 11.24 12.91
N ILE A 11 -0.57 10.29 13.25
CA ILE A 11 -0.19 9.11 14.06
C ILE A 11 0.85 8.27 13.32
N GLY A 12 0.65 8.01 12.03
CA GLY A 12 1.63 7.28 11.21
C GLY A 12 2.97 8.00 11.12
N LEU A 13 2.98 9.33 10.99
CA LEU A 13 4.21 10.11 10.98
C LEU A 13 4.96 10.01 12.32
N LEU A 14 4.24 10.09 13.45
CA LEU A 14 4.84 9.91 14.77
C LEU A 14 5.38 8.49 14.97
N ALA A 15 4.69 7.47 14.46
CA ALA A 15 5.17 6.10 14.49
C ALA A 15 6.46 5.92 13.66
N TYR A 16 6.49 6.53 12.47
CA TYR A 16 7.64 6.49 11.57
C TYR A 16 8.88 7.17 12.16
N THR A 17 8.73 8.33 12.82
CA THR A 17 9.87 9.08 13.37
C THR A 17 10.23 8.72 14.81
N GLY A 18 9.27 8.19 15.58
CA GLY A 18 9.40 7.94 17.02
C GLY A 18 9.92 6.56 17.38
N GLU A 19 10.50 5.82 16.42
CA GLU A 19 11.13 4.50 16.64
C GLU A 19 10.14 3.42 17.17
N PRO A 20 10.56 2.18 17.48
CA PRO A 20 9.62 1.07 17.77
C PRO A 20 8.62 1.34 18.91
N ASN A 21 8.95 2.20 19.87
CA ASN A 21 8.06 2.56 20.97
C ASN A 21 6.83 3.33 20.48
N ALA A 22 7.02 4.36 19.64
CA ALA A 22 5.89 5.11 19.08
C ALA A 22 5.04 4.21 18.18
N GLY A 23 5.68 3.36 17.37
CA GLY A 23 4.99 2.38 16.55
C GLY A 23 4.11 1.42 17.36
N THR A 24 4.55 1.01 18.55
CA THR A 24 3.77 0.11 19.43
C THR A 24 2.45 0.76 19.86
N TYR A 25 2.48 2.01 20.35
CA TYR A 25 1.26 2.72 20.75
C TYR A 25 0.37 3.07 19.56
N ALA A 26 0.98 3.46 18.44
CA ALA A 26 0.24 3.77 17.22
C ALA A 26 -0.49 2.54 16.64
N SER A 27 -0.02 1.33 16.95
CA SER A 27 -0.62 0.08 16.49
C SER A 27 -2.07 -0.11 16.95
N GLU A 28 -2.50 0.56 18.03
CA GLU A 28 -3.88 0.50 18.52
C GLU A 28 -4.89 1.12 17.52
N TYR A 29 -4.42 2.00 16.64
CA TYR A 29 -5.26 2.66 15.66
C TYR A 29 -5.33 1.94 14.31
N ILE A 30 -4.63 0.81 14.11
CA ILE A 30 -4.64 0.09 12.83
C ILE A 30 -6.08 -0.32 12.45
N GLN A 31 -6.87 -0.83 13.41
CA GLN A 31 -8.27 -1.18 13.19
C GLN A 31 -9.10 0.05 12.80
N ASP A 32 -8.95 1.17 13.51
CA ASP A 32 -9.70 2.40 13.19
C ASP A 32 -9.38 2.92 11.78
N LEU A 33 -8.11 2.83 11.36
CA LEU A 33 -7.68 3.24 10.02
C LEU A 33 -8.22 2.27 8.96
N TYR A 34 -8.20 0.97 9.23
CA TYR A 34 -8.81 -0.03 8.36
C TYR A 34 -10.32 0.21 8.20
N ASP A 35 -11.04 0.42 9.30
CA ASP A 35 -12.49 0.68 9.28
C ASP A 35 -12.82 1.92 8.45
N ILE A 36 -11.95 2.94 8.47
CA ILE A 36 -12.09 4.09 7.60
C ILE A 36 -11.98 3.70 6.12
N LEU A 37 -10.99 2.88 5.73
CA LEU A 37 -10.84 2.45 4.34
C LEU A 37 -12.05 1.67 3.81
N LEU A 38 -12.76 0.97 4.70
CA LEU A 38 -13.97 0.22 4.37
C LEU A 38 -15.22 1.08 4.21
N LEU A 39 -15.20 2.34 4.65
CA LEU A 39 -16.38 3.20 4.53
C LEU A 39 -16.70 3.45 3.05
N PRO A 40 -17.98 3.32 2.64
CA PRO A 40 -18.39 3.68 1.29
C PRO A 40 -18.17 5.18 1.04
N ASP A 41 -17.93 5.53 -0.22
CA ASP A 41 -17.88 6.91 -0.71
C ASP A 41 -16.84 7.84 -0.04
N ILE A 42 -15.76 7.28 0.53
CA ILE A 42 -14.64 8.10 1.01
C ILE A 42 -13.86 8.73 -0.16
N SER A 43 -13.48 10.00 0.00
CA SER A 43 -12.72 10.71 -1.03
C SER A 43 -11.30 10.15 -1.20
N ALA A 44 -10.72 10.34 -2.39
CA ALA A 44 -9.33 9.95 -2.68
C ALA A 44 -8.34 10.55 -1.67
N LYS A 45 -8.55 11.81 -1.27
CA LYS A 45 -7.77 12.48 -0.22
C LYS A 45 -7.84 11.76 1.12
N VAL A 46 -9.02 11.27 1.54
CA VAL A 46 -9.16 10.48 2.77
C VAL A 46 -8.42 9.15 2.64
N LYS A 47 -8.58 8.44 1.51
CA LYS A 47 -7.84 7.19 1.24
C LYS A 47 -6.33 7.39 1.35
N ILE A 48 -5.78 8.43 0.70
CA ILE A 48 -4.35 8.76 0.74
C ILE A 48 -3.87 8.97 2.18
N LEU A 49 -4.57 9.80 2.97
CA LEU A 49 -4.18 10.09 4.35
C LEU A 49 -4.19 8.84 5.24
N VAL A 50 -5.13 7.92 5.00
CA VAL A 50 -5.21 6.67 5.76
C VAL A 50 -4.11 5.69 5.35
N LEU A 51 -3.83 5.56 4.05
CA LEU A 51 -2.72 4.75 3.54
C LEU A 51 -1.37 5.28 4.08
N GLN A 52 -1.19 6.60 4.14
CA GLN A 52 -0.02 7.22 4.77
C GLN A 52 0.10 6.85 6.25
N GLY A 53 -1.01 6.93 6.99
CA GLY A 53 -1.08 6.53 8.40
C GLY A 53 -0.67 5.07 8.60
N LEU A 54 -1.30 4.15 7.87
CA LEU A 54 -1.02 2.72 7.93
C LEU A 54 0.43 2.39 7.54
N ALA A 55 0.95 3.01 6.49
CA ALA A 55 2.33 2.81 6.06
C ALA A 55 3.33 3.28 7.12
N GLY A 56 3.11 4.45 7.72
CA GLY A 56 3.96 4.95 8.81
C GLY A 56 3.94 4.03 10.04
N ILE A 57 2.76 3.52 10.42
CA ILE A 57 2.62 2.59 11.55
C ILE A 57 3.34 1.25 11.28
N CYS A 58 3.30 0.76 10.04
CA CYS A 58 3.85 -0.55 9.68
C CYS A 58 5.32 -0.50 9.19
N TYR A 59 5.89 0.69 9.00
CA TYR A 59 7.24 0.87 8.46
C TYR A 59 8.31 0.20 9.32
N ILE A 60 8.99 -0.81 8.75
CA ILE A 60 10.03 -1.62 9.42
C ILE A 60 9.56 -2.16 10.79
N ASN A 61 8.26 -2.39 10.96
CA ASN A 61 7.68 -2.89 12.21
C ASN A 61 6.91 -4.18 11.95
N TYR A 62 7.61 -5.31 12.07
CA TYR A 62 7.06 -6.64 11.81
C TYR A 62 5.82 -6.99 12.65
N ASN A 63 5.77 -6.53 13.90
CA ASN A 63 4.62 -6.76 14.78
C ASN A 63 3.39 -6.03 14.26
N ASN A 64 3.55 -4.77 13.85
CA ASN A 64 2.45 -3.97 13.31
C ASN A 64 1.99 -4.46 11.93
N GLN A 65 2.92 -4.88 11.07
CA GLN A 65 2.58 -5.53 9.80
C GLN A 65 1.74 -6.80 10.05
N ASN A 66 2.08 -7.63 11.03
CA ASN A 66 1.28 -8.82 11.35
C ASN A 66 -0.06 -8.48 11.97
N LYS A 67 -0.14 -7.47 12.84
CA LYS A 67 -1.43 -6.97 13.36
C LYS A 67 -2.34 -6.53 12.21
N ALA A 68 -1.82 -5.77 11.25
CA ALA A 68 -2.57 -5.36 10.06
C ALA A 68 -2.95 -6.53 9.15
N LYS A 69 -2.07 -7.53 8.97
CA LYS A 69 -2.35 -8.78 8.25
C LYS A 69 -3.53 -9.54 8.85
N ASP A 70 -3.57 -9.66 10.18
CA ASP A 70 -4.60 -10.45 10.89
C ASP A 70 -5.99 -9.79 10.85
N LEU A 71 -6.08 -8.52 10.45
CA LEU A 71 -7.35 -7.82 10.22
C LEU A 71 -7.95 -8.03 8.82
N ASN A 72 -7.38 -8.91 7.99
CA ASN A 72 -7.79 -9.11 6.59
C ASN A 72 -7.78 -7.81 5.75
N LEU A 73 -6.88 -6.89 6.10
CA LEU A 73 -6.71 -5.59 5.43
C LEU A 73 -6.39 -5.75 3.93
N THR A 74 -5.84 -6.89 3.52
CA THR A 74 -5.40 -7.16 2.14
C THR A 74 -6.50 -6.92 1.10
N ASP A 75 -7.74 -7.34 1.36
CA ASP A 75 -8.82 -7.21 0.36
C ASP A 75 -9.20 -5.74 0.13
N ALA A 76 -9.31 -4.96 1.21
CA ALA A 76 -9.62 -3.54 1.14
C ALA A 76 -8.52 -2.73 0.43
N VAL A 77 -7.26 -3.13 0.63
CA VAL A 77 -6.11 -2.50 0.00
C VAL A 77 -6.03 -2.87 -1.48
N LEU A 78 -6.30 -4.12 -1.85
CA LEU A 78 -6.38 -4.53 -3.26
C LEU A 78 -7.52 -3.80 -3.99
N ALA A 79 -8.68 -3.62 -3.35
CA ALA A 79 -9.77 -2.83 -3.91
C ALA A 79 -9.38 -1.37 -4.22
N CYS A 80 -8.37 -0.81 -3.54
CA CYS A 80 -7.83 0.52 -3.87
C CYS A 80 -7.07 0.56 -5.21
N LEU A 81 -6.69 -0.61 -5.76
CA LEU A 81 -6.06 -0.76 -7.08
C LEU A 81 -7.07 -1.10 -8.19
N GLU A 82 -8.27 -1.57 -7.83
CA GLU A 82 -9.26 -2.12 -8.75
C GLU A 82 -9.99 -1.06 -9.60
N ASP A 83 -10.07 0.20 -9.15
CA ASP A 83 -10.83 1.24 -9.87
C ASP A 83 -10.45 1.32 -11.38
N ASP A 84 -11.48 1.14 -12.22
CA ASP A 84 -11.48 0.29 -13.41
C ASP A 84 -10.71 0.80 -14.64
N LYS A 85 -10.13 2.00 -14.63
CA LYS A 85 -9.33 2.47 -15.76
C LYS A 85 -8.17 3.32 -15.26
N VAL A 86 -6.98 2.74 -15.19
CA VAL A 86 -5.76 3.55 -15.39
C VAL A 86 -5.77 3.96 -16.87
N SER A 87 -6.57 4.96 -17.21
CA SER A 87 -6.53 5.62 -18.51
C SER A 87 -5.64 6.85 -18.40
N SER A 88 -5.18 7.36 -19.53
CA SER A 88 -4.57 8.70 -19.63
C SER A 88 -5.51 9.84 -19.16
N SER A 89 -6.75 9.53 -18.78
CA SER A 89 -7.74 10.45 -18.22
C SER A 89 -7.98 10.25 -16.71
N ASP A 90 -7.22 9.38 -16.04
CA ASP A 90 -7.34 9.21 -14.60
C ASP A 90 -7.06 10.55 -13.90
N LYS A 91 -7.92 10.94 -12.95
CA LYS A 91 -7.68 12.15 -12.16
C LYS A 91 -6.36 11.96 -11.40
N PRO A 92 -5.52 12.99 -11.25
CA PRO A 92 -4.24 12.90 -10.53
C PRO A 92 -4.37 12.26 -9.14
N GLU A 93 -5.48 12.51 -8.45
CA GLU A 93 -5.76 11.93 -7.14
C GLU A 93 -5.94 10.40 -7.15
N GLY A 94 -6.52 9.83 -8.22
CA GLY A 94 -6.69 8.38 -8.36
C GLY A 94 -5.36 7.66 -8.55
N ILE A 95 -4.45 8.25 -9.35
CA ILE A 95 -3.08 7.76 -9.50
C ILE A 95 -2.36 7.81 -8.15
N LEU A 96 -2.49 8.91 -7.39
CA LEU A 96 -1.88 9.02 -6.07
C LEU A 96 -2.39 7.98 -5.07
N VAL A 97 -3.70 7.66 -5.07
CA VAL A 97 -4.23 6.55 -4.25
C VAL A 97 -3.53 5.24 -4.61
N LYS A 98 -3.42 4.92 -5.91
CA LYS A 98 -2.76 3.70 -6.39
C LYS A 98 -1.27 3.69 -6.02
N SER A 99 -0.55 4.81 -6.15
CA SER A 99 0.85 4.92 -5.75
C SER A 99 1.07 4.71 -4.24
N TRP A 100 0.24 5.36 -3.39
CA TRP A 100 0.28 5.13 -1.95
C TRP A 100 -0.09 3.70 -1.56
N THR A 101 -0.98 3.07 -2.33
CA THR A 101 -1.34 1.66 -2.16
C THR A 101 -0.14 0.74 -2.46
N CYS A 102 0.57 0.96 -3.57
CA CYS A 102 1.81 0.22 -3.88
C CYS A 102 2.89 0.43 -2.80
N TYR A 103 3.06 1.67 -2.33
CA TYR A 103 3.99 1.96 -1.23
C TYR A 103 3.61 1.20 0.05
N PHE A 104 2.34 1.26 0.45
CA PHE A 104 1.87 0.56 1.64
C PHE A 104 2.04 -0.96 1.53
N LEU A 105 1.67 -1.56 0.40
CA LEU A 105 1.88 -2.99 0.17
C LEU A 105 3.37 -3.37 0.18
N THR A 106 4.25 -2.51 -0.34
CA THR A 106 5.71 -2.71 -0.25
C THR A 106 6.17 -2.70 1.21
N VAL A 107 5.69 -1.75 2.02
CA VAL A 107 5.96 -1.70 3.47
C VAL A 107 5.50 -2.98 4.16
N MET A 108 4.31 -3.48 3.81
CA MET A 108 3.77 -4.71 4.39
C MET A 108 4.56 -5.95 3.99
N CYS A 109 5.09 -6.02 2.77
CA CYS A 109 5.90 -7.13 2.29
C CYS A 109 7.35 -7.11 2.82
N TYR A 110 7.85 -5.95 3.26
CA TYR A 110 9.25 -5.80 3.66
C TYR A 110 9.59 -6.72 4.85
N ASN A 111 10.46 -7.70 4.59
CA ASN A 111 10.86 -8.78 5.53
C ASN A 111 9.67 -9.57 6.11
N ASN A 112 8.53 -9.64 5.40
CA ASN A 112 7.31 -10.33 5.85
C ASN A 112 6.83 -11.37 4.83
N ILE A 113 7.51 -12.52 4.82
CA ILE A 113 7.17 -13.66 3.95
C ILE A 113 5.70 -14.11 4.10
N PRO A 114 5.12 -14.18 5.32
CA PRO A 114 3.70 -14.48 5.47
C PRO A 114 2.78 -13.52 4.69
N TYR A 115 3.04 -12.22 4.74
CA TYR A 115 2.24 -11.24 4.00
C TYR A 115 2.44 -11.34 2.48
N ILE A 116 3.67 -11.58 2.02
CA ILE A 116 3.97 -11.82 0.60
C ILE A 116 3.11 -12.96 0.05
N LYS A 117 3.03 -14.08 0.78
CA LYS A 117 2.22 -15.24 0.37
C LYS A 117 0.74 -14.90 0.26
N ILE A 118 0.17 -14.25 1.27
CA ILE A 118 -1.24 -13.85 1.27
C ILE A 118 -1.54 -12.87 0.12
N LEU A 119 -0.67 -11.88 -0.09
CA LEU A 119 -0.86 -10.90 -1.15
C LEU A 119 -0.78 -11.56 -2.54
N HIS A 120 0.16 -12.49 -2.73
CA HIS A 120 0.27 -13.26 -3.96
C HIS A 120 -0.97 -14.15 -4.19
N GLU A 121 -1.43 -14.88 -3.17
CA GLU A 121 -2.61 -15.76 -3.24
C GLU A 121 -3.90 -15.00 -3.55
N LYS A 122 -4.08 -13.80 -2.96
CA LYS A 122 -5.29 -12.99 -3.14
C LYS A 122 -5.25 -12.13 -4.41
N GLY A 123 -4.09 -11.57 -4.75
CA GLY A 123 -3.94 -10.68 -5.90
C GLY A 123 -3.77 -11.41 -7.23
N GLY A 124 -2.98 -12.50 -7.24
CA GLY A 124 -2.71 -13.33 -8.41
C GLY A 124 -2.35 -12.54 -9.67
N GLU A 125 -2.82 -13.02 -10.82
CA GLU A 125 -2.61 -12.42 -12.15
C GLU A 125 -3.21 -11.01 -12.26
N MET A 126 -4.30 -10.72 -11.54
CA MET A 126 -4.91 -9.38 -11.55
C MET A 126 -3.93 -8.34 -10.99
N LEU A 127 -3.29 -8.65 -9.87
CA LEU A 127 -2.31 -7.78 -9.26
C LEU A 127 -1.07 -7.64 -10.13
N GLU A 128 -0.57 -8.73 -10.73
CA GLU A 128 0.56 -8.70 -11.67
C GLU A 128 0.30 -7.70 -12.83
N ASN A 129 -0.81 -7.87 -13.55
CA ASN A 129 -1.18 -7.00 -14.67
C ASN A 129 -1.34 -5.54 -14.23
N LYS A 130 -1.91 -5.31 -13.04
CA LYS A 130 -2.11 -3.96 -12.50
C LYS A 130 -0.78 -3.30 -12.15
N LEU A 131 0.15 -4.04 -11.56
CA LEU A 131 1.46 -3.51 -11.22
C LEU A 131 2.32 -3.26 -12.46
N GLU A 132 2.22 -4.09 -13.51
CA GLU A 132 2.86 -3.81 -14.81
C GLU A 132 2.37 -2.48 -15.41
N LEU A 133 1.05 -2.24 -15.36
CA LEU A 133 0.47 -0.98 -15.83
C LEU A 133 0.91 0.22 -14.98
N LEU A 134 0.86 0.11 -13.66
CA LEU A 134 1.26 1.19 -12.75
C LEU A 134 2.76 1.48 -12.82
N ALA A 135 3.58 0.45 -13.04
CA ALA A 135 5.02 0.59 -13.24
C ALA A 135 5.35 1.46 -14.46
N SER A 136 4.52 1.44 -15.51
CA SER A 136 4.73 2.24 -16.73
C SER A 136 4.42 3.73 -16.58
N LEU A 137 3.82 4.16 -15.46
CA LEU A 137 3.47 5.56 -15.21
C LEU A 137 4.68 6.39 -14.78
N ASP A 138 4.51 7.71 -14.72
CA ASP A 138 5.55 8.60 -14.17
C ASP A 138 5.60 8.53 -12.64
N TRP A 139 6.75 8.11 -12.11
CA TRP A 139 7.07 8.05 -10.68
C TRP A 139 8.08 9.12 -10.24
N SER A 140 8.36 10.14 -11.07
CA SER A 140 9.36 11.17 -10.79
C SER A 140 9.18 11.92 -9.45
N SER A 141 7.95 11.93 -8.91
CA SER A 141 7.62 12.53 -7.60
C SER A 141 7.83 11.60 -6.41
N TRP A 142 8.24 10.35 -6.63
CA TRP A 142 8.50 9.35 -5.61
C TRP A 142 10.00 8.97 -5.59
N PRO A 143 10.53 8.52 -4.44
CA PRO A 143 11.92 8.06 -4.35
C PRO A 143 12.27 6.92 -5.31
N CYS A 144 11.28 6.07 -5.62
CA CYS A 144 11.40 4.99 -6.59
C CYS A 144 10.01 4.58 -7.11
N ASN A 145 10.00 3.69 -8.11
CA ASN A 145 8.80 3.08 -8.64
C ASN A 145 8.33 1.94 -7.72
N TYR A 146 7.38 2.23 -6.83
CA TYR A 146 6.91 1.24 -5.86
C TYR A 146 6.07 0.12 -6.50
N ALA A 147 5.51 0.32 -7.70
CA ALA A 147 4.85 -0.75 -8.42
C ALA A 147 5.87 -1.80 -8.92
N GLU A 148 6.99 -1.36 -9.50
CA GLU A 148 8.08 -2.27 -9.90
C GLU A 148 8.71 -2.99 -8.71
N LEU A 149 8.96 -2.27 -7.62
CA LEU A 149 9.54 -2.85 -6.40
C LEU A 149 8.60 -3.91 -5.81
N LEU A 150 7.29 -3.63 -5.76
CA LEU A 150 6.32 -4.60 -5.28
C LEU A 150 6.23 -5.83 -6.19
N SER A 151 6.22 -5.65 -7.52
CA SER A 151 6.27 -6.77 -8.47
C SER A 151 7.50 -7.64 -8.26
N SER A 152 8.67 -7.04 -7.98
CA SER A 152 9.90 -7.77 -7.68
C SER A 152 9.79 -8.57 -6.37
N LEU A 153 9.26 -7.96 -5.30
CA LEU A 153 9.04 -8.63 -4.02
C LEU A 153 8.07 -9.82 -4.13
N LEU A 154 7.07 -9.72 -5.00
CA LEU A 154 6.09 -10.77 -5.26
C LEU A 154 6.57 -11.83 -6.25
N GLY A 155 7.71 -11.63 -6.91
CA GLY A 155 8.25 -12.55 -7.90
C GLY A 155 7.54 -12.51 -9.25
N PHE A 156 6.79 -11.44 -9.56
CA PHE A 156 6.08 -11.26 -10.83
C PHE A 156 6.98 -10.82 -12.00
N GLN A 157 8.29 -10.65 -11.77
CA GLN A 157 9.20 -10.36 -12.86
C GLN A 157 9.21 -11.53 -13.85
N LYS A 158 8.68 -11.30 -15.06
CA LYS A 158 8.93 -12.17 -16.22
C LYS A 158 10.44 -12.37 -16.28
N SER A 159 10.90 -13.63 -16.26
CA SER A 159 12.28 -13.95 -16.56
C SER A 159 12.62 -13.23 -17.86
N GLN A 160 13.45 -12.19 -17.79
CA GLN A 160 14.04 -11.64 -18.99
C GLN A 160 14.86 -12.79 -19.56
N ASN A 161 14.30 -13.48 -20.56
CA ASN A 161 15.07 -14.32 -21.44
C ASN A 161 16.16 -13.39 -21.98
N THR A 162 17.36 -13.54 -21.43
CA THR A 162 18.59 -13.09 -22.04
C THR A 162 18.76 -13.89 -23.33
N SER A 163 17.99 -13.53 -24.35
CA SER A 163 18.31 -13.84 -25.72
C SER A 163 19.50 -12.96 -26.08
N ASN A 164 20.69 -13.43 -25.71
CA ASN A 164 21.93 -12.93 -26.27
C ASN A 164 21.88 -13.16 -27.79
N THR A 165 21.70 -12.07 -28.54
CA THR A 165 22.13 -11.98 -29.95
C THR A 165 23.42 -11.18 -30.00
#